data_AF-A0A9P0LCN6-F1
#
_entry.id   AF-A0A9P0LCN6-F1
#
_cell.length_a   1.000
_cell.length_b   1.000
_cell.length_c   1.000
_cell.angle_alpha   90.00
_cell.angle_beta   90.00
_cell.angle_gamma   90.00
#
_symmetry.space_group_name_H-M   'P 1'
#
loop_
_entity.id
_entity.type
_entity.pdbx_description
1 polymer ?
#
loop_
_entity_poly.entity_id
_entity_poly.type
_entity_poly.pdbx_seq_one_letter_code
_entity_poly.pdbx_strand_id
1 'polypeptide(L)'
;MAVPEKEEVFKEFLTEVKEIEKRDSVLTPKQQIERLLRPGATYRNLNPFEVLQVEPETPLEEIKKKYRRLSILVHPDKNQDDAERAQQAFEAVNKAWKALENEDSRKKCMEIIEEAVGRTEIMVCKMQNFMSLDRHFSSYSEIDFKSYTSFSDLLILVTY
;
A
#
# COMPACT_ATOMS: atom_id res chain seq x y z
N MET A 1 35.32 -16.09 -28.57
CA MET A 1 34.66 -16.62 -27.36
C MET A 1 33.58 -15.63 -26.98
N ALA A 2 32.33 -15.91 -27.36
CA ALA A 2 31.20 -14.99 -27.11
C ALA A 2 30.56 -15.41 -25.79
N VAL A 3 30.43 -14.48 -24.84
CA VAL A 3 29.87 -14.71 -23.50
C VAL A 3 28.34 -14.67 -23.59
N PRO A 4 27.62 -15.79 -23.46
CA PRO A 4 26.16 -15.79 -23.52
C PRO A 4 25.53 -15.96 -22.12
N GLU A 5 26.23 -15.65 -21.04
CA GLU A 5 25.75 -16.00 -19.69
C GLU A 5 24.65 -15.09 -19.14
N LYS A 6 24.57 -13.82 -19.58
CA LYS A 6 23.64 -12.86 -18.96
C LYS A 6 22.23 -12.89 -19.55
N GLU A 7 22.07 -13.24 -20.82
CA GLU A 7 20.76 -13.28 -21.48
C GLU A 7 20.01 -14.58 -21.22
N GLU A 8 20.69 -15.71 -21.09
CA GLU A 8 20.05 -16.99 -20.80
C GLU A 8 19.59 -17.08 -19.34
N VAL A 9 20.43 -16.62 -18.40
CA VAL A 9 20.08 -16.54 -16.97
C VAL A 9 18.93 -15.54 -16.73
N PHE A 10 18.87 -14.45 -17.50
CA PHE A 10 17.77 -13.50 -17.43
C PHE A 10 16.48 -14.04 -18.06
N LYS A 11 16.58 -14.88 -19.09
CA LYS A 11 15.44 -15.59 -19.71
C LYS A 11 14.88 -16.68 -18.80
N GLU A 12 15.71 -17.42 -18.07
CA GLU A 12 15.26 -18.37 -17.04
C GLU A 12 14.57 -17.65 -15.88
N PHE A 13 15.16 -16.57 -15.37
CA PHE A 13 14.56 -15.73 -14.33
C PHE A 13 13.19 -15.14 -14.76
N LEU A 14 13.07 -14.67 -16.00
CA LEU A 14 11.81 -14.16 -16.55
C LEU A 14 10.72 -15.22 -16.71
N THR A 15 11.13 -16.47 -16.91
CA THR A 15 10.20 -17.60 -17.11
C THR A 15 9.67 -18.08 -15.76
N GLU A 16 10.53 -18.13 -14.73
CA GLU A 16 10.16 -18.46 -13.36
C GLU A 16 9.27 -17.36 -12.71
N VAL A 17 9.57 -16.08 -12.96
CA VAL A 17 8.73 -14.93 -12.53
C VAL A 17 7.34 -14.97 -13.19
N LYS A 18 7.25 -15.39 -14.46
CA LYS A 18 5.98 -15.54 -15.19
C LYS A 18 5.08 -16.66 -14.65
N GLU A 19 5.65 -17.67 -13.99
CA GLU A 19 4.87 -18.78 -13.42
C GLU A 19 4.43 -18.53 -11.98
N ILE A 20 5.11 -17.63 -11.25
CA ILE A 20 4.73 -17.14 -9.93
C ILE A 20 3.65 -16.03 -10.03
N GLU A 21 3.67 -15.20 -11.08
CA GLU A 21 2.61 -14.22 -11.39
C GLU A 21 1.27 -14.86 -11.79
N LYS A 22 1.31 -16.04 -12.41
CA LYS A 22 0.12 -16.72 -12.93
C LYS A 22 -0.76 -17.36 -11.86
N ARG A 23 -0.28 -17.55 -10.63
CA ARG A 23 -0.95 -18.41 -9.65
C ARG A 23 -1.80 -17.74 -8.58
N ASP A 24 -1.43 -16.61 -7.94
CA ASP A 24 -2.20 -16.25 -6.71
C ASP A 24 -2.46 -14.79 -6.29
N SER A 25 -1.86 -13.70 -6.80
CA SER A 25 -1.90 -12.46 -5.95
C SER A 25 -1.85 -11.08 -6.61
N VAL A 26 -1.67 -10.97 -7.93
CA VAL A 26 -1.08 -9.74 -8.50
C VAL A 26 -2.13 -8.87 -9.18
N LEU A 27 -2.43 -7.75 -8.53
CA LEU A 27 -3.15 -6.61 -9.07
C LEU A 27 -2.54 -6.23 -10.45
N THR A 28 -3.36 -6.07 -11.49
CA THR A 28 -2.87 -5.74 -12.85
C THR A 28 -2.15 -4.38 -12.86
N PRO A 29 -1.25 -4.11 -13.83
CA PRO A 29 -0.59 -2.81 -13.96
C PRO A 29 -1.56 -1.62 -13.87
N LYS A 30 -2.70 -1.73 -14.57
CA LYS A 30 -3.77 -0.72 -14.56
C LYS A 30 -4.44 -0.60 -13.19
N GLN A 31 -4.70 -1.72 -12.52
CA GLN A 31 -5.28 -1.71 -11.17
C GLN A 31 -4.29 -1.14 -10.12
N GLN A 32 -2.98 -1.33 -10.28
CA GLN A 32 -1.98 -0.72 -9.39
C GLN A 32 -1.91 0.80 -9.57
N ILE A 33 -1.99 1.28 -10.82
CA ILE A 33 -2.12 2.70 -11.13
C ILE A 33 -3.41 3.26 -10.52
N GLU A 34 -4.54 2.59 -10.71
CA GLU A 34 -5.85 3.00 -10.15
C GLU A 34 -5.83 3.04 -8.62
N ARG A 35 -5.19 2.06 -7.97
CA ARG A 35 -5.00 2.06 -6.50
C ARG A 35 -4.26 3.31 -6.04
N LEU A 36 -3.15 3.66 -6.70
CA LEU A 36 -2.27 4.76 -6.32
C LEU A 36 -2.87 6.13 -6.64
N LEU A 37 -3.82 6.20 -7.58
CA LEU A 37 -4.47 7.43 -8.05
C LEU A 37 -5.94 7.54 -7.65
N ARG A 38 -6.46 6.61 -6.84
CA ARG A 38 -7.84 6.66 -6.36
C ARG A 38 -8.12 8.04 -5.73
N PRO A 39 -9.30 8.65 -5.92
CA PRO A 39 -9.67 9.85 -5.18
C PRO A 39 -9.52 9.60 -3.67
N GLY A 40 -8.74 10.45 -2.98
CA GLY A 40 -8.34 10.26 -1.58
C GLY A 40 -7.01 9.51 -1.37
N ALA A 41 -6.36 9.01 -2.42
CA ALA A 41 -5.07 8.35 -2.35
C ALA A 41 -3.94 9.28 -1.89
N THR A 42 -4.08 10.61 -2.00
CA THR A 42 -3.11 11.57 -1.48
C THR A 42 -2.80 11.30 -0.01
N TYR A 43 -3.81 11.06 0.83
CA TYR A 43 -3.63 10.77 2.26
C TYR A 43 -3.12 9.35 2.53
N ARG A 44 -3.52 8.37 1.71
CA ARG A 44 -3.00 6.99 1.83
C ARG A 44 -1.53 6.89 1.38
N ASN A 45 -1.15 7.66 0.37
CA ASN A 45 0.21 7.70 -0.18
C ASN A 45 1.20 8.47 0.73
N LEU A 46 0.73 9.12 1.79
CA LEU A 46 1.61 9.66 2.83
C LEU A 46 2.36 8.55 3.56
N ASN A 47 1.77 7.36 3.67
CA ASN A 47 2.41 6.21 4.30
C ASN A 47 3.24 5.45 3.25
N PRO A 48 4.59 5.48 3.34
CA PRO A 48 5.46 4.81 2.37
C PRO A 48 5.31 3.28 2.37
N PHE A 49 4.97 2.70 3.53
CA PHE A 49 4.78 1.26 3.70
C PHE A 49 3.52 0.78 2.98
N GLU A 50 2.44 1.55 3.05
CA GLU A 50 1.21 1.28 2.30
C GLU A 50 1.40 1.41 0.78
N VAL A 51 2.17 2.39 0.31
CA VAL A 51 2.45 2.55 -1.13
C VAL A 51 3.19 1.34 -1.70
N LEU A 52 4.18 0.85 -0.95
CA LEU A 52 5.01 -0.29 -1.35
C LEU A 52 4.41 -1.66 -1.00
N GLN A 53 3.25 -1.69 -0.30
CA GLN A 53 2.60 -2.91 0.21
C GLN A 53 3.57 -3.77 1.03
N VAL A 54 4.24 -3.13 1.98
CA VAL A 54 5.20 -3.77 2.90
C VAL A 54 4.79 -3.50 4.32
N GLU A 55 5.10 -4.43 5.21
CA GLU A 55 4.90 -4.23 6.65
C GLU A 55 6.01 -3.32 7.21
N PRO A 56 5.75 -2.55 8.29
CA PRO A 56 6.76 -1.72 8.93
C PRO A 56 8.02 -2.52 9.31
N GLU A 57 7.86 -3.75 9.78
CA GLU A 57 8.94 -4.63 10.24
C GLU A 57 9.79 -5.23 9.09
N THR A 58 9.39 -5.00 7.84
CA THR A 58 10.05 -5.60 6.66
C THR A 58 11.51 -5.12 6.51
N PRO A 59 12.50 -5.99 6.23
CA PRO A 59 13.89 -5.56 6.02
C PRO A 59 14.04 -4.75 4.73
N LEU A 60 15.03 -3.84 4.68
CA LEU A 60 15.29 -2.96 3.53
C LEU A 60 15.48 -3.73 2.21
N GLU A 61 16.06 -4.93 2.27
CA GLU A 61 16.26 -5.77 1.08
C GLU A 61 14.94 -6.20 0.43
N GLU A 62 13.96 -6.60 1.24
CA GLU A 62 12.62 -6.98 0.78
C GLU A 62 11.86 -5.76 0.23
N ILE A 63 11.98 -4.60 0.89
CA ILE A 63 11.43 -3.33 0.41
C ILE A 63 12.00 -2.99 -0.97
N LYS A 64 13.31 -3.19 -1.18
CA LYS A 64 13.97 -2.95 -2.47
C LYS A 64 13.48 -3.89 -3.56
N LYS A 65 13.23 -5.17 -3.25
CA LYS A 65 12.63 -6.12 -4.19
C LYS A 65 11.22 -5.69 -4.59
N LYS A 66 10.40 -5.28 -3.62
CA LYS A 66 9.03 -4.80 -3.85
C LYS A 66 8.99 -3.52 -4.68
N TYR A 67 9.86 -2.56 -4.38
CA TYR A 67 10.04 -1.34 -5.17
C TYR A 67 10.34 -1.67 -6.63
N ARG A 68 11.35 -2.51 -6.89
CA ARG A 68 11.71 -2.91 -8.27
C ARG A 68 10.54 -3.52 -9.03
N ARG A 69 9.77 -4.40 -8.39
CA ARG A 69 8.59 -5.03 -9.00
C ARG A 69 7.51 -3.99 -9.32
N LEU A 70 7.18 -3.13 -8.36
CA LEU A 70 6.17 -2.08 -8.54
C LEU A 70 6.58 -1.08 -9.61
N SER A 71 7.84 -0.62 -9.62
CA SER A 71 8.38 0.29 -10.62
C SER A 71 8.20 -0.23 -12.04
N ILE A 72 8.40 -1.54 -12.27
CA ILE A 72 8.20 -2.15 -13.59
C ILE A 72 6.72 -2.18 -13.95
N LEU A 73 5.83 -2.46 -12.98
CA LEU A 73 4.38 -2.53 -13.22
C LEU A 73 3.79 -1.17 -13.57
N VAL A 74 4.22 -0.09 -12.90
CA VAL A 74 3.67 1.26 -13.10
C VAL A 74 4.49 2.12 -14.09
N HIS A 75 5.48 1.54 -14.77
CA HIS A 75 6.35 2.30 -15.69
C HIS A 75 5.54 2.86 -16.88
N PRO A 76 5.76 4.14 -17.29
CA PRO A 76 5.03 4.75 -18.42
C PRO A 76 5.26 4.02 -19.75
N ASP A 77 6.44 3.44 -19.97
CA ASP A 77 6.75 2.66 -21.18
C ASP A 77 5.86 1.41 -21.37
N LYS A 78 5.45 0.78 -20.26
CA LYS A 78 4.57 -0.41 -20.28
C LYS A 78 3.08 -0.04 -20.29
N ASN A 79 2.75 1.19 -19.93
CA ASN A 79 1.39 1.70 -19.79
C ASN A 79 1.19 2.91 -20.71
N GLN A 80 1.49 2.75 -22.00
CA GLN A 80 1.45 3.85 -22.99
C GLN A 80 0.04 4.43 -23.16
N ASP A 81 -1.01 3.60 -22.99
CA ASP A 81 -2.41 4.03 -23.00
C ASP A 81 -2.71 5.08 -21.91
N ASP A 82 -2.02 5.01 -20.77
CA ASP A 82 -2.27 5.76 -19.56
C ASP A 82 -0.96 6.39 -19.02
N ALA A 83 -0.10 6.88 -19.93
CA ALA A 83 1.26 7.29 -19.59
C ALA A 83 1.34 8.38 -18.51
N GLU A 84 0.41 9.34 -18.50
CA GLU A 84 0.35 10.39 -17.48
C GLU A 84 0.05 9.83 -16.09
N ARG A 85 -0.95 8.94 -15.99
CA ARG A 85 -1.32 8.27 -14.74
C ARG A 85 -0.22 7.34 -14.27
N ALA A 86 0.38 6.58 -15.18
CA ALA A 86 1.52 5.72 -14.89
C ALA A 86 2.71 6.52 -14.32
N GLN A 87 3.01 7.69 -14.89
CA GLN A 87 4.05 8.59 -14.40
C GLN A 87 3.77 9.06 -12.97
N GLN A 88 2.54 9.50 -12.68
CA GLN A 88 2.15 9.94 -11.34
C GLN A 88 2.23 8.80 -10.31
N ALA A 89 1.77 7.60 -10.68
CA ALA A 89 1.87 6.40 -9.84
C ALA A 89 3.33 6.02 -9.58
N PHE A 90 4.18 6.08 -10.61
CA PHE A 90 5.62 5.85 -10.49
C PHE A 90 6.29 6.85 -9.55
N GLU A 91 5.93 8.12 -9.64
CA GLU A 91 6.45 9.17 -8.76
C GLU A 91 6.06 8.92 -7.30
N ALA A 92 4.82 8.50 -7.03
CA ALA A 92 4.38 8.12 -5.69
C ALA A 92 5.20 6.94 -5.12
N VAL A 93 5.43 5.91 -5.92
CA VAL A 93 6.24 4.74 -5.54
C VAL A 93 7.70 5.14 -5.28
N ASN A 94 8.28 6.00 -6.11
CA ASN A 94 9.64 6.50 -5.95
C ASN A 94 9.78 7.37 -4.69
N LYS A 95 8.80 8.22 -4.41
CA LYS A 95 8.77 9.03 -3.19
C LYS A 95 8.72 8.15 -1.94
N ALA A 96 7.90 7.10 -1.95
CA ALA A 96 7.84 6.13 -0.86
C ALA A 96 9.19 5.42 -0.65
N TRP A 97 9.84 4.97 -1.73
CA TRP A 97 11.17 4.35 -1.65
C TRP A 97 12.20 5.29 -1.02
N LYS A 98 12.29 6.54 -1.47
CA LYS A 98 13.23 7.54 -0.92
C LYS A 98 13.02 7.81 0.58
N ALA A 99 11.77 7.75 1.03
CA ALA A 99 11.44 7.91 2.45
C ALA A 99 11.91 6.71 3.30
N LEU A 100 11.87 5.49 2.74
CA LEU A 100 12.28 4.27 3.43
C LEU A 100 13.77 3.93 3.28
N GLU A 101 14.43 4.44 2.25
CA GLU A 101 15.86 4.23 1.99
C GLU A 101 16.74 4.82 3.10
N ASN A 102 16.34 5.96 3.67
CA ASN A 102 17.03 6.59 4.79
C ASN A 102 16.53 6.05 6.11
N GLU A 103 17.42 5.47 6.93
CA GLU A 103 17.05 4.87 8.22
C GLU A 103 16.39 5.87 9.18
N ASP A 104 16.90 7.11 9.24
CA ASP A 104 16.32 8.16 10.08
C ASP A 104 14.92 8.59 9.64
N SER A 105 14.69 8.63 8.31
CA SER A 105 13.37 8.97 7.76
C SER A 105 12.40 7.82 7.98
N ARG A 106 12.86 6.58 7.82
CA ARG A 106 12.10 5.37 8.10
C ARG A 106 11.65 5.32 9.56
N LYS A 107 12.55 5.57 10.52
CA LYS A 107 12.22 5.60 11.95
C LYS A 107 11.16 6.64 12.27
N LYS A 108 11.30 7.86 11.74
CA LYS A 108 10.28 8.91 11.89
C LYS A 108 8.93 8.50 11.30
N CYS A 109 8.93 7.89 10.11
CA CYS A 109 7.69 7.37 9.52
C CYS A 109 7.04 6.30 10.39
N MET A 110 7.83 5.39 10.98
CA MET A 110 7.32 4.37 11.90
C MET A 110 6.72 4.98 13.16
N GLU A 111 7.43 5.92 13.80
CA GLU A 111 6.97 6.58 15.03
C GLU A 111 5.61 7.28 14.81
N ILE A 112 5.44 7.98 13.68
CA ILE A 112 4.18 8.63 13.32
C ILE A 112 3.05 7.59 13.11
N ILE A 113 3.36 6.46 12.47
CA ILE A 113 2.39 5.39 12.23
C ILE A 113 1.99 4.73 13.55
N GLU A 114 2.96 4.41 14.41
CA GLU A 114 2.74 3.78 15.71
C GLU A 114 1.90 4.69 16.62
N GLU A 115 2.19 5.99 16.66
CA GLU A 115 1.40 6.95 17.41
C GLU A 115 -0.04 7.05 16.88
N ALA A 116 -0.21 7.05 15.55
CA ALA A 116 -1.53 7.09 14.92
C ALA A 116 -2.34 5.82 15.23
N VAL A 117 -1.71 4.64 15.20
CA VAL A 117 -2.33 3.35 15.53
C VAL A 117 -2.68 3.29 17.02
N GLY A 118 -1.79 3.71 17.91
CA GLY A 118 -2.08 3.74 19.35
C GLY A 118 -3.27 4.66 19.69
N ARG A 119 -3.40 5.80 19.02
CA ARG A 119 -4.56 6.70 19.18
C ARG A 119 -5.87 6.05 18.73
N THR A 120 -5.88 5.36 17.60
CA THR A 120 -7.09 4.69 17.10
C THR A 120 -7.48 3.51 18.00
N GLU A 121 -6.52 2.74 18.50
CA GLU A 121 -6.75 1.65 19.45
C GLU A 121 -7.41 2.15 20.75
N ILE A 122 -6.91 3.26 21.32
CA ILE A 122 -7.50 3.87 22.52
C ILE A 122 -8.93 4.36 22.24
N MET A 123 -9.17 4.95 21.07
CA MET A 123 -10.50 5.45 20.69
C MET A 123 -11.50 4.30 20.49
N VAL A 124 -11.11 3.22 19.81
CA VAL A 124 -11.92 2.01 19.62
C VAL A 124 -12.22 1.37 20.97
N CYS A 125 -11.23 1.27 21.87
CA CYS A 125 -11.42 0.73 23.22
C CYS A 125 -12.39 1.60 24.06
N LYS A 126 -12.29 2.93 23.96
CA LYS A 126 -13.25 3.85 24.61
C LYS A 126 -14.65 3.70 24.04
N MET A 127 -14.78 3.53 22.73
CA MET A 127 -16.08 3.35 22.07
C MET A 127 -16.72 2.00 22.42
N GLN A 128 -15.94 0.92 22.48
CA GLN A 128 -16.41 -0.39 22.93
C GLN A 128 -16.86 -0.38 24.40
N ASN A 129 -16.15 0.34 25.27
CA ASN A 129 -16.56 0.54 26.67
C ASN A 129 -17.81 1.42 26.79
N PHE A 130 -17.99 2.40 25.92
CA PHE A 130 -19.21 3.22 25.87
C PHE A 130 -20.42 2.41 25.37
N MET A 131 -20.23 1.62 24.31
CA MET A 131 -21.27 0.73 23.76
C MET A 131 -21.66 -0.40 24.72
N SER A 132 -20.77 -0.82 25.63
CA SER A 132 -21.11 -1.79 26.67
C SER A 132 -21.81 -1.17 27.90
N LEU A 133 -21.84 0.17 28.00
CA LEU A 133 -22.53 0.90 29.06
C LEU A 133 -24.02 1.20 28.74
N ASP A 134 -24.39 1.36 27.47
CA ASP A 134 -25.79 1.58 27.06
C ASP A 134 -26.51 0.26 26.75
N ARG A 135 -27.26 -0.27 27.72
CA ARG A 135 -28.13 -1.46 27.54
C ARG A 135 -29.47 -1.14 26.84
N HIS A 136 -29.55 -0.02 26.13
CA HIS A 136 -30.79 0.40 25.46
C HIS A 136 -30.56 1.21 24.17
N PHE A 137 -30.02 0.56 23.13
CA PHE A 137 -30.23 1.03 21.76
C PHE A 137 -30.18 -0.14 20.77
N SER A 138 -31.26 -0.92 20.76
CA SER A 138 -31.45 -2.15 19.99
C SER A 138 -31.80 -1.93 18.50
N SER A 139 -31.27 -0.91 17.81
CA SER A 139 -31.66 -0.70 16.40
C SER A 139 -30.61 -0.13 15.44
N TYR A 140 -29.32 -0.21 15.76
CA TYR A 140 -28.27 -0.07 14.74
C TYR A 140 -27.61 -1.44 14.52
N SER A 141 -28.41 -2.38 14.06
CA SER A 141 -27.89 -3.62 13.47
C SER A 141 -27.29 -3.29 12.09
N GLU A 142 -26.06 -3.76 11.89
CA GLU A 142 -25.30 -3.81 10.62
C GLU A 142 -24.63 -2.52 10.16
N ILE A 143 -23.66 -2.03 10.94
CA ILE A 143 -22.48 -1.38 10.34
C ILE A 143 -21.32 -2.37 10.47
N ASP A 144 -20.96 -2.98 9.34
CA ASP A 144 -19.90 -3.97 9.26
C ASP A 144 -18.55 -3.26 9.40
N PHE A 145 -18.07 -3.12 10.64
CA PHE A 145 -16.86 -2.35 10.99
C PHE A 145 -15.59 -2.86 10.28
N LYS A 146 -15.62 -4.07 9.72
CA LYS A 146 -14.56 -4.65 8.90
C LYS A 146 -14.38 -3.97 7.54
N SER A 147 -15.35 -3.21 7.04
CA SER A 147 -15.21 -2.47 5.77
C SER A 147 -14.57 -1.09 5.93
N TYR A 148 -14.49 -0.56 7.16
CA TYR A 148 -14.00 0.79 7.46
C TYR A 148 -12.52 0.75 7.80
N THR A 149 -11.70 0.66 6.75
CA THR A 149 -10.23 0.56 6.86
C THR A 149 -9.53 1.92 6.83
N SER A 150 -10.28 3.04 6.84
CA SER A 150 -9.72 4.38 6.79
C SER A 150 -10.55 5.42 7.54
N PHE A 151 -9.87 6.41 8.13
CA PHE A 151 -10.46 7.53 8.84
C PHE A 151 -11.44 8.36 7.97
N SER A 152 -11.26 8.35 6.65
CA SER A 152 -12.20 8.96 5.69
C SER A 152 -13.59 8.32 5.73
N ASP A 153 -13.64 7.01 5.94
CA ASP A 153 -14.88 6.24 5.87
C ASP A 153 -15.74 6.52 7.13
N LEU A 154 -15.10 6.85 8.25
CA LEU A 154 -15.75 7.26 9.50
C LEU A 154 -16.33 8.70 9.44
N LEU A 155 -15.75 9.59 8.64
CA LEU A 155 -16.19 11.00 8.57
C LEU A 155 -17.56 11.15 7.87
N ILE A 156 -17.92 10.21 7.00
CA ILE A 156 -19.21 10.17 6.28
C ILE A 156 -20.37 9.88 7.26
N LEU A 157 -20.11 9.18 8.36
CA LEU A 157 -21.13 8.82 9.36
C LEU A 157 -21.43 9.93 10.37
N VAL A 158 -20.55 10.92 10.49
CA VAL A 158 -20.68 12.04 11.46
C VAL A 158 -21.27 13.29 10.80
N THR A 159 -21.53 13.26 9.49
CA THR A 159 -22.04 14.40 8.70
C THR A 159 -23.48 14.24 8.20
N TYR A 160 -24.22 13.25 8.69
CA TYR A 160 -25.67 13.09 8.45
C TYR A 160 -26.45 12.91 9.74
#